data_AF-A0A6B0S1H0-F1
#
_entry.id   AF-A0A6B0S1H0-F1
#
_cell.length_a   1.000
_cell.length_b   1.000
_cell.length_c   1.000
_cell.angle_alpha   90.00
_cell.angle_beta   90.00
_cell.angle_gamma   90.00
#
_symmetry.space_group_name_H-M   'P 1'
#
loop_
_entity.id
_entity.type
_entity.pdbx_description
1 polymer ?
#
loop_
_entity_poly.entity_id
_entity_poly.type
_entity_poly.pdbx_seq_one_letter_code
_entity_poly.pdbx_strand_id
1 'polypeptide(L)' 'MTRKIFTNTRERWRQQNVNSAFAKLRKLIPTHPPDKKLSKNETLRLAMRYINFLVKTEKNAPQQLI' A
#
# COMPACT_ATOMS: atom_id res chain seq x y z
N MET A 1 -3.29 36.02 -8.89
CA MET A 1 -3.77 34.75 -9.51
C MET A 1 -2.66 33.70 -9.65
N THR A 2 -1.47 34.06 -10.15
CA THR A 2 -0.38 33.13 -10.53
C THR A 2 0.17 32.27 -9.37
N ARG A 3 0.36 32.83 -8.17
CA ARG A 3 0.92 32.10 -7.01
C ARG A 3 -0.01 31.01 -6.47
N LYS A 4 -1.33 31.24 -6.50
CA LYS A 4 -2.34 30.26 -6.06
C LYS A 4 -2.38 29.06 -7.03
N ILE A 5 -2.34 29.34 -8.33
CA ILE A 5 -2.27 28.30 -9.37
C ILE A 5 -1.01 27.45 -9.18
N PHE A 6 0.17 28.08 -9.07
CA PHE A 6 1.43 27.36 -8.86
C PHE A 6 1.41 26.48 -7.60
N THR A 7 0.87 27.01 -6.49
CA THR A 7 0.77 26.26 -5.22
C THR A 7 -0.18 25.07 -5.34
N ASN A 8 -1.33 25.24 -6.00
CA ASN A 8 -2.27 24.15 -6.24
C ASN A 8 -1.68 23.06 -7.13
N THR A 9 -0.95 23.44 -8.19
CA THR A 9 -0.26 22.49 -9.07
C THR A 9 0.77 21.68 -8.29
N ARG A 10 1.57 22.34 -7.44
CA ARG A 10 2.57 21.66 -6.60
C ARG A 10 1.93 20.67 -5.63
N GLU A 11 0.85 21.06 -4.94
CA GLU A 11 0.16 20.16 -4.02
C GLU A 11 -0.51 18.99 -4.75
N ARG A 12 -1.08 19.23 -5.94
CA ARG A 12 -1.62 18.16 -6.79
C ARG A 12 -0.53 17.15 -7.15
N TRP A 13 0.64 17.59 -7.55
CA TRP A 13 1.77 16.71 -7.87
C TRP A 13 2.21 15.89 -6.65
N ARG A 14 2.28 16.53 -5.48
CA ARG A 14 2.57 15.84 -4.21
C ARG A 14 1.55 14.74 -3.91
N GLN A 15 0.25 15.02 -4.09
CA GLN A 15 -0.82 14.03 -3.90
C GLN A 15 -0.79 12.91 -4.94
N GLN A 16 -0.42 13.20 -6.19
CA GLN A 16 -0.21 12.17 -7.21
C GLN A 16 0.90 11.20 -6.81
N ASN A 17 2.02 11.69 -6.28
CA ASN A 17 3.10 10.83 -5.77
C ASN A 17 2.61 9.89 -4.66
N VAL A 18 1.82 10.40 -3.71
CA VAL A 18 1.20 9.58 -2.65
C VAL A 18 0.25 8.54 -3.24
N ASN A 19 -0.60 8.92 -4.19
CA ASN A 19 -1.54 7.99 -4.82
C ASN A 19 -0.81 6.88 -5.61
N SER A 20 0.29 7.22 -6.28
CA SER A 20 1.16 6.24 -6.96
C SER A 20 1.80 5.25 -5.98
N ALA A 21 2.26 5.70 -4.81
CA ALA A 21 2.76 4.81 -3.77
C ALA A 21 1.65 3.88 -3.24
N PHE A 22 0.45 4.40 -3.02
CA PHE A 22 -0.73 3.61 -2.67
C PHE A 22 -1.09 2.56 -3.74
N ALA A 23 -0.91 2.87 -5.03
CA ALA A 23 -1.12 1.90 -6.10
C ALA A 23 -0.08 0.77 -6.08
N LYS A 24 1.19 1.10 -5.82
CA LYS A 24 2.26 0.10 -5.64
C LYS A 24 1.96 -0.81 -4.43
N LEU A 25 1.54 -0.23 -3.31
CA LEU A 25 1.20 -0.99 -2.10
C LEU A 25 0.05 -1.97 -2.36
N ARG A 26 -1.01 -1.55 -3.07
CA ARG A 26 -2.14 -2.43 -3.41
C ARG A 26 -1.73 -3.68 -4.19
N LYS A 27 -0.77 -3.56 -5.10
CA LYS A 27 -0.28 -4.71 -5.89
C LYS A 27 0.41 -5.78 -5.05
N LEU A 28 0.90 -5.42 -3.86
CA LEU A 28 1.57 -6.33 -2.94
C LEU A 28 0.60 -7.00 -1.96
N ILE A 29 -0.63 -6.50 -1.84
CA ILE A 29 -1.61 -7.01 -0.89
C ILE A 29 -2.39 -8.14 -1.58
N PRO A 30 -2.40 -9.37 -1.02
CA PRO A 30 -3.19 -10.45 -1.59
C PRO A 30 -4.69 -10.19 -1.40
N THR A 31 -5.46 -10.21 -2.49
CA THR A 31 -6.93 -10.07 -2.49
C THR A 31 -7.61 -11.07 -3.41
N HIS A 32 -8.88 -11.36 -3.11
CA HIS A 32 -9.78 -12.07 -4.03
C HIS A 32 -11.01 -11.17 -4.32
N PRO A 33 -11.32 -10.88 -5.60
CA PRO A 33 -10.49 -11.14 -6.77
C PRO A 33 -9.19 -10.30 -6.78
N PRO A 34 -8.18 -10.62 -7.61
CA PRO A 34 -6.88 -9.93 -7.63
C PRO A 34 -6.96 -8.43 -8.00
N ASP A 35 -8.02 -8.02 -8.69
CA ASP A 35 -8.28 -6.66 -9.14
C ASP A 35 -9.24 -5.88 -8.22
N LYS A 36 -9.52 -6.41 -7.02
CA LYS A 36 -10.38 -5.76 -6.03
C LYS A 36 -9.91 -4.32 -5.76
N LYS A 37 -10.79 -3.36 -6.00
CA LYS A 37 -10.54 -1.93 -5.72
C LYS A 37 -10.57 -1.67 -4.21
N LEU A 38 -9.39 -1.54 -3.60
CA LEU A 38 -9.25 -1.21 -2.18
C LEU A 38 -9.28 0.31 -1.92
N SER A 39 -10.03 0.74 -0.92
CA SER A 39 -9.92 2.11 -0.40
C SER A 39 -8.54 2.35 0.26
N LYS A 40 -8.18 3.62 0.53
CA LYS A 40 -6.92 3.96 1.21
C LYS A 40 -6.86 3.32 2.61
N ASN A 41 -7.96 3.35 3.36
CA ASN A 41 -8.00 2.79 4.70
C ASN A 41 -7.86 1.26 4.69
N GLU A 42 -8.60 0.57 3.82
CA GLU A 42 -8.49 -0.88 3.67
C GLU A 42 -7.09 -1.31 3.23
N THR A 43 -6.47 -0.56 2.31
CA THR A 43 -5.09 -0.81 1.86
C THR A 43 -4.13 -0.82 3.05
N LEU A 44 -4.21 0.18 3.93
CA LEU A 44 -3.34 0.27 5.11
C LEU A 44 -3.61 -0.87 6.10
N ARG A 45 -4.90 -1.15 6.39
CA ARG A 45 -5.28 -2.23 7.31
C ARG A 45 -4.83 -3.60 6.81
N LEU A 46 -5.04 -3.89 5.52
CA LEU A 46 -4.62 -5.15 4.92
C LEU A 46 -3.10 -5.27 4.84
N ALA A 47 -2.38 -4.19 4.54
CA ALA A 47 -0.91 -4.19 4.56
C ALA A 47 -0.38 -4.58 5.95
N MET A 48 -0.88 -3.98 7.03
CA MET A 48 -0.49 -4.34 8.40
C MET A 48 -0.82 -5.80 8.72
N ARG A 49 -2.02 -6.27 8.35
CA ARG A 49 -2.41 -7.68 8.55
C ARG A 49 -1.51 -8.64 7.77
N TYR A 50 -1.13 -8.28 6.54
CA TYR A 50 -0.29 -9.12 5.70
C TYR A 50 1.14 -9.19 6.23
N ILE A 51 1.73 -8.07 6.67
CA ILE A 51 3.03 -8.06 7.35
C ILE A 51 2.99 -8.98 8.59
N ASN A 52 1.98 -8.83 9.44
CA ASN A 52 1.83 -9.68 10.63
C ASN A 52 1.65 -11.17 10.29
N PHE A 53 0.92 -11.47 9.21
CA PHE A 53 0.76 -12.83 8.72
C PHE A 53 2.09 -13.44 8.25
N LEU A 54 2.89 -12.69 7.49
CA LEU A 54 4.20 -13.13 7.02
C LEU A 54 5.16 -13.39 8.19
N VAL A 55 5.25 -12.45 9.14
CA VAL A 55 6.08 -12.59 10.35
C VAL A 55 5.67 -13.81 11.18
N LYS A 56 4.37 -14.09 11.30
CA LYS A 56 3.87 -15.29 12.00
C LYS A 56 4.25 -16.58 11.25
N THR A 57 4.11 -16.56 9.92
CA THR A 57 4.41 -17.73 9.08
C THR A 57 5.89 -18.07 9.12
N GLU A 58 6.78 -17.06 9.08
CA GLU A 58 8.22 -17.24 9.19
C GLU A 58 8.62 -17.89 10.53
N LYS A 59 8.06 -17.42 11.65
CA LYS A 59 8.34 -17.97 12.99
C LYS A 59 7.82 -19.40 13.19
N ASN A 60 6.80 -19.79 12.44
CA ASN A 60 6.18 -21.11 12.51
C ASN A 60 6.71 -22.06 11.43
N ALA A 61 7.65 -21.62 10.59
CA ALA A 61 8.28 -22.49 9.64
C ALA A 61 9.05 -23.58 10.41
N PRO A 62 8.79 -24.88 10.17
CA PRO A 62 9.64 -25.91 10.73
C PRO A 62 11.05 -25.61 10.26
N GLN A 63 12.00 -25.50 11.21
CA GLN A 63 13.42 -25.43 10.87
C GLN A 63 13.67 -26.63 9.97
N GLN A 64 13.94 -26.39 8.68
CA GLN A 64 14.38 -27.47 7.81
C GLN A 64 15.69 -27.94 8.43
N LEU A 65 15.62 -29.09 9.12
CA LEU A 65 16.78 -29.83 9.58
C LEU A 65 17.65 -30.05 8.35
N ILE A 66 18.80 -29.40 8.33
CA ILE A 66 19.97 -29.87 7.59
C ILE A 66 20.76 -30.73 8.56
#